data_AF-A0A9D2MWE5-F1
#
_entry.id   AF-A0A9D2MWE5-F1
#
_cell.length_a   1.000
_cell.length_b   1.000
_cell.length_c   1.000
_cell.angle_alpha   90.00
_cell.angle_beta   90.00
_cell.angle_gamma   90.00
#
_symmetry.space_group_name_H-M   'P 1'
#
loop_
_entity.id
_entity.type
_entity.pdbx_description
1 polymer ?
#
loop_
_entity_poly.entity_id
_entity_poly.type
_entity_poly.pdbx_seq_one_letter_code
_entity_poly.pdbx_strand_id
1 'polypeptide(L)'
;MANFEGISLEKGMYAVPGKSFTQVLEELDHSDQYRGTSLEGLDAYQRQLKRFDIKVSGPGSSTVEKFFSAAGSAALFPEYVARAVAQGMEKNNKVTDLVATVTRIDALDYRGLDAESEDEGSVPVVAEGAKLPQTAIRTSSGLVRLRKRGRVLSTSYEALRYQKLDLLTVTLRQIGAYMAAALNQDAVNTLLEGDGSKAGISFTASTSLAYEDFLKLWGSLAPFELNTLAAGTEGMQKLLQITEFKDAQAGLNFQGTGKLCTPLGATLVHIPGMESGKIVGLDKTAALEMVQAGDIVTEYDRLIDRQLEQTAISVTAGFARLYTGAAHGVSYTAA
;
A
#
# COMPACT_ATOMS: atom_id res chain seq x y z
N MET A 1 27.81 29.58 -1.83
CA MET A 1 26.46 29.83 -1.29
C MET A 1 25.64 28.60 -1.58
N ALA A 2 24.86 28.13 -0.61
CA ALA A 2 24.04 26.94 -0.80
C ALA A 2 22.85 27.29 -1.70
N ASN A 3 22.68 26.54 -2.80
CA ASN A 3 21.71 26.86 -3.86
C ASN A 3 20.26 26.90 -3.34
N PHE A 4 19.95 26.16 -2.28
CA PHE A 4 18.63 26.11 -1.64
C PHE A 4 18.12 27.45 -1.10
N GLU A 5 19.00 28.38 -0.73
CA GLU A 5 18.60 29.68 -0.14
C GLU A 5 18.02 30.67 -1.15
N GLY A 6 18.26 30.46 -2.46
CA GLY A 6 17.82 31.34 -3.53
C GLY A 6 16.49 30.96 -4.19
N ILE A 7 15.89 29.83 -3.80
CA ILE A 7 14.73 29.26 -4.50
C ILE A 7 13.45 29.99 -4.09
N SER A 8 12.69 30.48 -5.08
CA SER A 8 11.32 31.00 -4.87
C SER A 8 10.36 29.83 -4.77
N LEU A 9 9.64 29.71 -3.65
CA LEU A 9 8.67 28.64 -3.44
C LEU A 9 7.27 29.11 -3.83
N GLU A 10 6.68 28.46 -4.83
CA GLU A 10 5.42 28.89 -5.43
C GLU A 10 4.42 27.74 -5.52
N LYS A 11 3.12 28.06 -5.41
CA LYS A 11 2.05 27.06 -5.57
C LYS A 11 2.07 26.40 -6.96
N GLY A 12 2.56 27.10 -7.98
CA GLY A 12 2.69 26.57 -9.34
C GLY A 12 3.59 25.34 -9.45
N MET A 13 4.49 25.11 -8.48
CA MET A 13 5.34 23.92 -8.44
C MET A 13 4.55 22.62 -8.24
N TYR A 14 3.33 22.67 -7.69
CA TYR A 14 2.43 21.51 -7.57
C TYR A 14 1.68 21.19 -8.87
N ALA A 15 1.69 22.10 -9.86
CA ALA A 15 0.98 21.93 -11.12
C ALA A 15 1.83 21.27 -12.22
N VAL A 16 3.09 20.91 -11.91
CA VAL A 16 3.98 20.26 -12.87
C VAL A 16 3.50 18.83 -13.12
N PRO A 17 3.08 18.48 -14.35
CA PRO A 17 2.55 17.16 -14.63
C PRO A 17 3.59 16.06 -14.37
N GLY A 18 3.16 14.99 -13.70
CA GLY A 18 3.98 13.80 -13.46
C GLY A 18 5.15 13.98 -12.48
N LYS A 19 5.23 15.12 -11.77
CA LYS A 19 6.27 15.37 -10.77
C LYS A 19 5.68 15.77 -9.42
N SER A 20 6.24 15.23 -8.35
CA SER A 20 5.95 15.70 -6.99
C SER A 20 6.66 17.04 -6.73
N PHE A 21 6.16 17.81 -5.76
CA PHE A 21 6.78 19.08 -5.37
C PHE A 21 8.25 18.88 -4.97
N THR A 22 8.56 17.78 -4.28
CA THR A 22 9.93 17.40 -3.94
C THR A 22 10.78 17.16 -5.19
N GLN A 23 10.27 16.44 -6.19
CA GLN A 23 11.02 16.17 -7.43
C GLN A 23 11.33 17.48 -8.18
N VAL A 24 10.38 18.41 -8.22
CA VAL A 24 10.60 19.75 -8.79
C VAL A 24 11.68 20.51 -8.02
N LEU A 25 11.67 20.46 -6.68
CA LEU A 25 12.74 21.05 -5.88
C LEU A 25 14.10 20.38 -6.10
N GLU A 26 14.12 19.06 -6.28
CA GLU A 26 15.34 18.29 -6.51
C GLU A 26 15.97 18.59 -7.88
N GLU A 27 15.18 19.03 -8.86
CA GLU A 27 15.67 19.53 -10.16
C GLU A 27 16.29 20.92 -10.06
N LEU A 28 15.78 21.76 -9.17
CA LEU A 28 16.34 23.09 -8.92
C LEU A 28 17.57 23.04 -8.00
N ASP A 29 17.64 22.02 -7.13
CA ASP A 29 18.60 21.91 -6.04
C ASP A 29 19.04 20.47 -5.82
N HIS A 30 19.84 19.95 -6.75
CA HIS A 30 20.32 18.56 -6.72
C HIS A 30 21.07 18.21 -5.43
N SER A 31 20.65 17.14 -4.75
CA SER A 31 21.29 16.63 -3.52
C SER A 31 22.77 16.29 -3.71
N ASP A 32 23.20 15.91 -4.93
CA ASP A 32 24.59 15.59 -5.25
C ASP A 32 25.55 16.76 -4.97
N GLN A 33 25.06 18.00 -5.03
CA GLN A 33 25.86 19.20 -4.76
C GLN A 33 26.23 19.36 -3.28
N TYR A 34 25.63 18.57 -2.39
CA TYR A 34 25.78 18.68 -0.93
C TYR A 34 26.56 17.52 -0.32
N ARG A 35 27.10 16.62 -1.14
CA ARG A 35 27.95 15.51 -0.68
C ARG A 35 29.21 16.05 0.03
N GLY A 36 29.52 15.52 1.21
CA GLY A 36 30.61 15.98 2.06
C GLY A 36 30.31 17.27 2.85
N THR A 37 29.07 17.80 2.80
CA THR A 37 28.65 18.97 3.57
C THR A 37 27.81 18.58 4.79
N SER A 38 27.56 19.52 5.69
CA SER A 38 26.64 19.33 6.83
C SER A 38 25.16 19.16 6.44
N LEU A 39 24.86 19.23 5.13
CA LEU A 39 23.55 19.02 4.54
C LEU A 39 23.47 17.71 3.73
N GLU A 40 24.53 16.91 3.74
CA GLU A 40 24.52 15.57 3.14
C GLU A 40 23.44 14.71 3.82
N GLY A 41 22.66 13.99 3.00
CA GLY A 41 21.56 13.14 3.46
C GLY A 41 20.21 13.86 3.63
N LEU A 42 20.13 15.18 3.42
CA LEU A 42 18.85 15.90 3.37
C LEU A 42 18.38 16.06 1.92
N ASP A 43 17.12 15.71 1.66
CA ASP A 43 16.49 15.99 0.37
C ASP A 43 16.23 17.50 0.16
N ALA A 44 15.90 17.92 -1.06
CA ALA A 44 15.68 19.35 -1.37
C ALA A 44 14.57 19.98 -0.52
N TYR A 45 13.52 19.21 -0.18
CA TYR A 45 12.43 19.67 0.67
C TYR A 45 12.87 19.89 2.14
N GLN A 46 13.64 18.97 2.71
CA GLN A 46 14.18 19.07 4.07
C GLN A 46 15.18 20.22 4.19
N ARG A 47 15.94 20.50 3.12
CA ARG A 47 16.76 21.72 3.03
C ARG A 47 15.91 22.99 3.09
N GLN A 48 14.76 23.03 2.42
CA GLN A 48 13.81 24.15 2.56
C GLN A 48 13.22 24.23 3.98
N LEU A 49 12.87 23.12 4.62
CA LEU A 49 12.43 23.15 6.03
C LEU A 49 13.50 23.74 6.95
N LYS A 50 14.77 23.39 6.74
CA LYS A 50 15.91 23.92 7.48
C LYS A 50 16.11 25.42 7.23
N ARG A 51 15.95 25.88 5.98
CA ARG A 51 15.99 27.30 5.60
C ARG A 51 15.02 28.16 6.42
N PHE A 52 13.80 27.66 6.64
CA PHE A 52 12.76 28.37 7.38
C PHE A 52 12.71 28.02 8.89
N ASP A 53 13.67 27.24 9.39
CA ASP A 53 13.72 26.74 10.77
C ASP A 53 12.40 26.05 11.19
N ILE A 54 11.85 25.22 10.31
CA ILE A 54 10.64 24.42 10.56
C ILE A 54 11.05 23.04 11.07
N LYS A 55 10.71 22.73 12.31
CA LYS A 55 11.03 21.46 12.98
C LYS A 55 9.76 20.60 13.05
N VAL A 56 9.71 19.58 12.21
CA VAL A 56 8.54 18.69 12.05
C VAL A 56 8.46 17.56 13.10
N SER A 57 9.54 17.30 13.83
CA SER A 57 9.63 16.23 14.82
C SER A 57 10.56 16.61 15.99
N GLY A 58 10.25 16.15 17.20
CA GLY A 58 11.13 16.16 18.37
C GLY A 58 10.74 17.16 19.47
N PRO A 59 11.50 17.22 20.59
CA PRO A 59 11.17 18.06 21.75
C PRO A 59 11.01 19.56 21.44
N GLY A 60 11.65 20.03 20.38
CA GLY A 60 11.58 21.41 19.89
C GLY A 60 10.69 21.59 18.67
N SER A 61 9.68 20.74 18.46
CA SER A 61 8.82 20.81 17.29
C SER A 61 8.12 22.16 17.16
N SER A 62 8.08 22.67 15.93
CA SER A 62 7.39 23.91 15.60
C SER A 62 5.87 23.72 15.70
N THR A 63 5.16 24.84 15.80
CA THR A 63 3.70 24.87 15.57
C THR A 63 3.43 24.96 14.07
N VAL A 64 2.20 24.64 13.68
CA VAL A 64 1.75 24.76 12.28
C VAL A 64 1.92 26.18 11.75
N GLU A 65 1.71 27.19 12.61
CA GLU A 65 1.93 28.61 12.28
C GLU A 65 3.30 28.89 11.64
N LYS A 66 4.33 28.13 12.00
CA LYS A 66 5.68 28.36 11.46
C LYS A 66 5.71 28.26 9.93
N PHE A 67 4.90 27.39 9.33
CA PHE A 67 4.74 27.31 7.87
C PHE A 67 4.19 28.59 7.24
N PHE A 68 3.48 29.43 8.00
CA PHE A 68 2.84 30.65 7.52
C PHE A 68 3.52 31.92 8.01
N SER A 69 4.66 31.78 8.70
CA SER A 69 5.38 32.90 9.31
C SER A 69 6.25 33.70 8.33
N ALA A 70 6.67 33.09 7.21
CA ALA A 70 7.53 33.72 6.21
C ALA A 70 6.89 33.71 4.81
N ALA A 71 7.26 34.70 3.98
CA ALA A 71 6.87 34.72 2.58
C ALA A 71 7.50 33.50 1.86
N GLY A 72 6.65 32.63 1.28
CA GLY A 72 7.08 31.43 0.54
C GLY A 72 7.06 30.12 1.34
N SER A 73 7.13 30.13 2.67
CA SER A 73 7.14 28.88 3.46
C SER A 73 5.81 28.12 3.44
N ALA A 74 4.70 28.82 3.16
CA ALA A 74 3.36 28.23 3.09
C ALA A 74 3.24 27.19 1.96
N ALA A 75 4.07 27.31 0.91
CA ALA A 75 4.09 26.35 -0.18
C ALA A 75 4.63 24.98 0.27
N LEU A 76 5.31 24.88 1.43
CA LEU A 76 5.84 23.61 1.94
C LEU A 76 4.76 22.78 2.68
N PHE A 77 3.67 23.41 3.14
CA PHE A 77 2.70 22.74 4.00
C PHE A 77 1.94 21.58 3.32
N PRO A 78 1.47 21.68 2.06
CA PRO A 78 0.82 20.56 1.39
C PRO A 78 1.74 19.34 1.23
N GLU A 79 3.00 19.56 0.85
CA GLU A 79 4.01 18.50 0.75
C GLU A 79 4.33 17.86 2.12
N TYR A 80 4.38 18.65 3.20
CA TYR A 80 4.48 18.11 4.56
C TYR A 80 3.34 17.12 4.86
N VAL A 81 2.10 17.50 4.53
CA VAL A 81 0.92 16.65 4.74
C VAL A 81 1.01 15.38 3.91
N ALA A 82 1.31 15.51 2.61
CA ALA A 82 1.47 14.38 1.70
C ALA A 82 2.52 13.37 2.21
N ARG A 83 3.69 13.85 2.65
CA ARG A 83 4.77 13.03 3.21
C ARG A 83 4.39 12.35 4.51
N ALA A 84 3.73 13.05 5.42
CA ALA A 84 3.29 12.47 6.69
C ALA A 84 2.28 11.34 6.47
N VAL A 85 1.35 11.51 5.53
CA VAL A 85 0.41 10.45 5.13
C VAL A 85 1.10 9.30 4.41
N ALA A 86 1.99 9.59 3.45
CA ALA A 86 2.77 8.59 2.74
C ALA A 86 3.55 7.68 3.69
N GLN A 87 4.22 8.28 4.68
CA GLN A 87 4.92 7.53 5.73
C GLN A 87 3.97 6.67 6.57
N GLY A 88 2.76 7.17 6.85
CA GLY A 88 1.73 6.40 7.54
C GLY A 88 1.22 5.21 6.71
N MET A 89 1.05 5.41 5.41
CA MET A 89 0.68 4.36 4.47
C MET A 89 1.77 3.29 4.39
N GLU A 90 3.03 3.68 4.19
CA GLU A 90 4.16 2.77 4.04
C GLU A 90 4.36 1.88 5.27
N LYS A 91 4.24 2.45 6.48
CA LYS A 91 4.35 1.69 7.74
C LYS A 91 3.30 0.58 7.91
N ASN A 92 2.13 0.73 7.29
CA ASN A 92 1.04 -0.24 7.37
C ASN A 92 0.73 -0.88 6.00
N ASN A 93 1.63 -0.70 5.02
CA ASN A 93 1.44 -1.23 3.69
C ASN A 93 1.72 -2.74 3.71
N LYS A 94 0.68 -3.55 3.56
CA LYS A 94 0.79 -5.00 3.41
C LYS A 94 0.48 -5.45 1.98
N VAL A 95 0.25 -4.49 1.07
CA VAL A 95 -0.08 -4.78 -0.33
C VAL A 95 1.08 -5.48 -1.03
N THR A 96 2.33 -5.16 -0.67
CA THR A 96 3.53 -5.82 -1.19
C THR A 96 3.60 -7.31 -0.86
N ASP A 97 2.93 -7.74 0.21
CA ASP A 97 2.85 -9.16 0.57
C ASP A 97 1.66 -9.84 -0.13
N LEU A 98 0.76 -9.10 -0.76
CA LEU A 98 -0.45 -9.63 -1.43
C LEU A 98 -0.34 -9.64 -2.96
N VAL A 99 0.57 -8.84 -3.53
CA VAL A 99 0.60 -8.47 -4.94
C VAL A 99 1.95 -8.84 -5.57
N ALA A 100 1.91 -9.31 -6.81
CA ALA A 100 3.06 -9.70 -7.61
C ALA A 100 3.79 -8.47 -8.17
N THR A 101 3.02 -7.55 -8.74
CA THR A 101 3.54 -6.35 -9.43
C THR A 101 2.65 -5.14 -9.19
N VAL A 102 3.27 -3.97 -9.09
CA VAL A 102 2.58 -2.68 -9.04
C VAL A 102 2.79 -1.96 -10.36
N THR A 103 1.71 -1.77 -11.11
CA THR A 103 1.70 -1.07 -12.38
C THR A 103 1.22 0.36 -12.18
N ARG A 104 2.06 1.34 -12.50
CA ARG A 104 1.70 2.76 -12.46
C ARG A 104 1.13 3.20 -13.81
N ILE A 105 0.00 3.89 -13.78
CA ILE A 105 -0.68 4.37 -14.99
C ILE A 105 -0.97 5.87 -14.88
N ASP A 106 -0.93 6.54 -16.03
CA ASP A 106 -1.38 7.93 -16.21
C ASP A 106 -2.64 7.98 -17.09
N ALA A 107 -3.54 7.02 -16.89
CA ALA A 107 -4.78 6.87 -17.65
C ALA A 107 -5.97 6.56 -16.72
N LEU A 108 -7.19 6.84 -17.21
CA LEU A 108 -8.43 6.50 -16.51
C LEU A 108 -8.73 5.00 -16.54
N ASP A 109 -8.34 4.35 -17.63
CA ASP A 109 -8.65 2.95 -17.91
C ASP A 109 -7.35 2.14 -18.01
N TYR A 110 -7.38 0.91 -17.49
CA TYR A 110 -6.31 -0.05 -17.64
C TYR A 110 -6.86 -1.43 -17.95
N ARG A 111 -6.20 -2.12 -18.89
CA ARG A 111 -6.43 -3.52 -19.23
C ARG A 111 -5.17 -4.28 -18.88
N GLY A 112 -5.34 -5.34 -18.11
CA GLY A 112 -4.25 -6.22 -17.72
C GLY A 112 -3.82 -7.14 -18.87
N LEU A 113 -2.93 -8.06 -18.55
CA LEU A 113 -2.51 -9.13 -19.44
C LEU A 113 -3.13 -10.45 -18.99
N ASP A 114 -3.67 -11.18 -19.96
CA ASP A 114 -4.12 -12.56 -19.79
C ASP A 114 -3.19 -13.47 -20.59
N ALA A 115 -2.66 -14.49 -19.93
CA ALA A 115 -1.90 -15.56 -20.57
C ALA A 115 -2.80 -16.80 -20.65
N GLU A 116 -3.21 -17.15 -21.88
CA GLU A 116 -3.96 -18.37 -22.15
C GLU A 116 -2.98 -19.45 -22.65
N SER A 117 -2.77 -20.49 -21.85
CA SER A 117 -2.06 -21.70 -22.26
C SER A 117 -3.05 -22.87 -22.40
N GLU A 118 -2.90 -23.68 -23.44
CA GLU A 118 -3.70 -24.91 -23.60
C GLU A 118 -3.40 -25.94 -22.48
N ASP A 119 -2.16 -25.95 -21.97
CA ASP A 119 -1.71 -26.80 -20.85
C ASP A 119 -1.34 -25.92 -19.65
N GLU A 120 -2.32 -25.64 -18.78
CA GLU A 120 -2.10 -24.81 -17.59
C GLU A 120 -1.18 -25.53 -16.59
N GLY A 121 0.07 -25.06 -16.46
CA GLY A 121 1.01 -25.52 -15.45
C GLY A 121 1.82 -26.79 -15.79
N SER A 122 1.71 -27.34 -16.99
CA SER A 122 2.53 -28.47 -17.43
C SER A 122 3.21 -28.19 -18.77
N VAL A 123 4.49 -28.50 -18.88
CA VAL A 123 5.25 -28.40 -20.14
C VAL A 123 5.57 -29.82 -20.59
N PRO A 124 4.76 -30.41 -21.49
CA PRO A 124 4.98 -31.78 -21.91
C PRO A 124 6.28 -31.92 -22.72
N VAL A 125 6.90 -33.10 -22.64
CA VAL A 125 8.05 -33.44 -23.49
C VAL A 125 7.55 -33.56 -24.93
N VAL A 126 8.15 -32.77 -25.83
CA VAL A 126 7.77 -32.75 -27.24
C VAL A 126 8.72 -33.63 -28.04
N ALA A 127 8.15 -34.55 -28.84
CA ALA A 127 8.92 -35.42 -29.71
C ALA A 127 9.63 -34.64 -30.84
N GLU A 128 10.73 -35.19 -31.36
CA GLU A 128 11.47 -34.60 -32.47
C GLU A 128 10.55 -34.40 -33.70
N GLY A 129 10.48 -33.16 -34.20
CA GLY A 129 9.61 -32.77 -35.31
C GLY A 129 8.16 -32.41 -34.95
N ALA A 130 7.74 -32.57 -33.69
CA ALA A 130 6.41 -32.18 -33.24
C ALA A 130 6.33 -30.67 -32.91
N LYS A 131 5.13 -30.09 -33.05
CA LYS A 131 4.87 -28.68 -32.75
C LYS A 131 4.97 -28.44 -31.24
N LEU A 132 5.73 -27.43 -30.82
CA LEU A 132 5.81 -27.00 -29.43
C LEU A 132 4.47 -26.39 -28.97
N PRO A 133 4.06 -26.60 -27.70
CA PRO A 133 2.89 -25.93 -27.13
C PRO A 133 3.08 -24.41 -27.19
N GLN A 134 1.99 -23.69 -27.46
CA GLN A 134 1.99 -22.23 -27.60
C GLN A 134 1.17 -21.62 -26.47
N THR A 135 1.74 -20.62 -25.80
CA THR A 135 1.01 -19.76 -24.86
C THR A 135 0.70 -18.43 -25.55
N ALA A 136 -0.57 -18.08 -25.65
CA ALA A 136 -1.00 -16.81 -26.21
C ALA A 136 -1.12 -15.76 -25.10
N ILE A 137 -0.36 -14.68 -25.20
CA ILE A 137 -0.49 -13.52 -24.31
C ILE A 137 -1.36 -12.48 -25.01
N ARG A 138 -2.45 -12.08 -24.36
CA ARG A 138 -3.42 -11.11 -24.88
C ARG A 138 -3.73 -10.07 -23.82
N THR A 139 -4.24 -8.92 -24.25
CA THR A 139 -4.82 -7.94 -23.33
C THR A 139 -6.13 -8.48 -22.78
N SER A 140 -6.38 -8.27 -21.48
CA SER A 140 -7.63 -8.66 -20.85
C SER A 140 -8.83 -7.99 -21.52
N SER A 141 -9.95 -8.72 -21.58
CA SER A 141 -11.20 -8.20 -22.14
C SER A 141 -11.88 -7.20 -21.20
N GLY A 142 -11.74 -7.40 -19.88
CA GLY A 142 -12.28 -6.51 -18.85
C GLY A 142 -11.29 -5.42 -18.41
N LEU A 143 -11.88 -4.32 -17.95
CA LEU A 143 -11.17 -3.18 -17.38
C LEU A 143 -10.94 -3.38 -15.89
N VAL A 144 -9.73 -3.04 -15.41
CA VAL A 144 -9.43 -3.02 -13.98
C VAL A 144 -10.14 -1.82 -13.35
N ARG A 145 -11.02 -2.10 -12.38
CA ARG A 145 -11.78 -1.05 -11.70
C ARG A 145 -10.91 -0.33 -10.68
N LEU A 146 -10.56 0.91 -10.97
CA LEU A 146 -9.87 1.79 -10.05
C LEU A 146 -10.85 2.36 -9.01
N ARG A 147 -10.46 2.35 -7.74
CA ARG A 147 -11.21 2.94 -6.64
C ARG A 147 -10.43 4.09 -6.03
N LYS A 148 -11.06 5.25 -5.89
CA LYS A 148 -10.50 6.41 -5.20
C LYS A 148 -10.76 6.26 -3.70
N ARG A 149 -9.71 6.10 -2.91
CA ARG A 149 -9.74 6.09 -1.44
C ARG A 149 -9.14 7.39 -0.94
N GLY A 150 -9.88 8.13 -0.11
CA GLY A 150 -9.39 9.39 0.40
C GLY A 150 -10.19 9.91 1.58
N ARG A 151 -9.66 10.94 2.23
CA ARG A 151 -10.28 11.61 3.36
C ARG A 151 -10.03 13.11 3.28
N VAL A 152 -11.06 13.89 3.58
CA VAL A 152 -10.94 15.34 3.75
C VAL A 152 -10.72 15.63 5.22
N LEU A 153 -9.65 16.36 5.50
CA LEU A 153 -9.41 17.00 6.79
C LEU A 153 -10.06 18.37 6.75
N SER A 154 -11.09 18.56 7.58
CA SER A 154 -11.74 19.85 7.76
C SER A 154 -11.49 20.31 9.19
N THR A 155 -10.74 21.40 9.36
CA THR A 155 -10.45 21.98 10.66
C THR A 155 -10.48 23.49 10.59
N SER A 156 -10.79 24.16 11.70
CA SER A 156 -10.68 25.61 11.75
C SER A 156 -9.20 26.03 11.77
N TYR A 157 -8.92 27.14 11.10
CA TYR A 157 -7.57 27.70 11.03
C TYR A 157 -6.98 27.95 12.43
N GLU A 158 -7.79 28.48 13.34
CA GLU A 158 -7.39 28.77 14.72
C GLU A 158 -7.02 27.51 15.51
N ALA A 159 -7.77 26.42 15.29
CA ALA A 159 -7.51 25.16 15.98
C ALA A 159 -6.23 24.48 15.51
N LEU A 160 -5.85 24.64 14.23
CA LEU A 160 -4.65 24.03 13.66
C LEU A 160 -3.38 24.86 13.96
N ARG A 161 -3.48 26.19 13.87
CA ARG A 161 -2.33 27.13 13.93
C ARG A 161 -1.39 26.88 15.11
N TYR A 162 -1.95 26.68 16.30
CA TYR A 162 -1.17 26.54 17.54
C TYR A 162 -0.81 25.09 17.90
N GLN A 163 -1.24 24.12 17.10
CA GLN A 163 -0.89 22.72 17.34
C GLN A 163 0.55 22.45 16.97
N LYS A 164 1.18 21.57 17.75
CA LYS A 164 2.52 21.07 17.46
C LYS A 164 2.49 20.16 16.24
N LEU A 165 3.48 20.32 15.36
CA LEU A 165 3.62 19.49 14.16
C LEU A 165 3.74 18.01 14.49
N ASP A 166 4.36 17.62 15.61
CA ASP A 166 4.46 16.22 16.03
C ASP A 166 3.09 15.58 16.23
N LEU A 167 2.19 16.26 16.93
CA LEU A 167 0.85 15.74 17.19
C LEU A 167 0.04 15.64 15.90
N LEU A 168 0.14 16.65 15.03
CA LEU A 168 -0.47 16.61 13.71
C LEU A 168 0.13 15.50 12.83
N THR A 169 1.44 15.26 12.91
CA THR A 169 2.12 14.19 12.17
C THR A 169 1.57 12.83 12.59
N VAL A 170 1.30 12.61 13.87
CA VAL A 170 0.71 11.34 14.35
C VAL A 170 -0.69 11.12 13.76
N THR A 171 -1.54 12.15 13.73
CA THR A 171 -2.88 12.02 13.15
C THR A 171 -2.84 11.80 11.63
N LEU A 172 -1.96 12.51 10.92
CA LEU A 172 -1.73 12.32 9.48
C LEU A 172 -1.21 10.92 9.16
N ARG A 173 -0.23 10.41 9.92
CA ARG A 173 0.26 9.04 9.78
C ARG A 173 -0.84 8.01 10.02
N GLN A 174 -1.71 8.26 11.01
CA GLN A 174 -2.85 7.36 11.26
C GLN A 174 -3.85 7.35 10.10
N ILE A 175 -4.08 8.50 9.45
CA ILE A 175 -4.91 8.57 8.24
C ILE A 175 -4.28 7.74 7.11
N GLY A 176 -2.97 7.86 6.91
CA GLY A 176 -2.24 7.01 5.96
C GLY A 176 -2.37 5.53 6.29
N ALA A 177 -2.26 5.15 7.56
CA ALA A 177 -2.43 3.76 7.99
C ALA A 177 -3.84 3.21 7.68
N TYR A 178 -4.89 4.04 7.84
CA TYR A 178 -6.26 3.66 7.44
C TYR A 178 -6.42 3.54 5.93
N MET A 179 -5.77 4.40 5.13
CA MET A 179 -5.78 4.29 3.67
C MET A 179 -5.11 2.99 3.21
N ALA A 180 -3.95 2.65 3.76
CA ALA A 180 -3.27 1.39 3.46
C ALA A 180 -4.13 0.18 3.88
N ALA A 181 -4.80 0.22 5.03
CA ALA A 181 -5.72 -0.84 5.45
C ALA A 181 -6.91 -1.00 4.48
N ALA A 182 -7.45 0.10 3.96
CA ALA A 182 -8.51 0.06 2.95
C ALA A 182 -8.01 -0.54 1.61
N LEU A 183 -6.77 -0.25 1.20
CA LEU A 183 -6.17 -0.85 0.01
C LEU A 183 -5.96 -2.37 0.18
N ASN A 184 -5.48 -2.81 1.35
CA ASN A 184 -5.37 -4.25 1.66
C ASN A 184 -6.75 -4.94 1.61
N GLN A 185 -7.79 -4.26 2.10
CA GLN A 185 -9.17 -4.76 2.01
C GLN A 185 -9.64 -4.85 0.56
N ASP A 186 -9.36 -3.83 -0.26
CA ASP A 186 -9.71 -3.84 -1.68
C ASP A 186 -9.03 -5.01 -2.42
N ALA A 187 -7.76 -5.30 -2.11
CA ALA A 187 -7.03 -6.44 -2.67
C ALA A 187 -7.70 -7.78 -2.35
N VAL A 188 -8.04 -8.02 -1.08
CA VAL A 188 -8.71 -9.26 -0.67
C VAL A 188 -10.13 -9.32 -1.20
N ASN A 189 -10.89 -8.22 -1.20
CA ASN A 189 -12.23 -8.21 -1.80
C ASN A 189 -12.18 -8.57 -3.29
N THR A 190 -11.16 -8.13 -4.03
CA THR A 190 -10.95 -8.57 -5.42
C THR A 190 -10.67 -10.07 -5.54
N LEU A 191 -9.99 -10.68 -4.57
CA LEU A 191 -9.84 -12.14 -4.52
C LEU A 191 -11.18 -12.83 -4.21
N LEU A 192 -11.95 -12.29 -3.26
CA LEU A 192 -13.21 -12.89 -2.83
C LEU A 192 -14.31 -12.79 -3.88
N GLU A 193 -14.48 -11.61 -4.49
CA GLU A 193 -15.59 -11.28 -5.40
C GLU A 193 -15.20 -11.47 -6.87
N GLY A 194 -13.90 -11.48 -7.17
CA GLY A 194 -13.36 -11.43 -8.53
C GLY A 194 -13.02 -9.99 -8.97
N ASP A 195 -12.30 -9.87 -10.08
CA ASP A 195 -11.90 -8.58 -10.66
C ASP A 195 -12.86 -8.09 -11.76
N GLY A 196 -13.93 -8.85 -12.02
CA GLY A 196 -14.91 -8.61 -13.08
C GLY A 196 -14.61 -9.33 -14.40
N SER A 197 -13.37 -9.78 -14.62
CA SER A 197 -12.98 -10.66 -15.74
C SER A 197 -12.84 -12.10 -15.26
N LYS A 198 -12.19 -12.29 -14.11
CA LYS A 198 -12.00 -13.56 -13.41
C LYS A 198 -12.92 -13.58 -12.20
N ALA A 199 -13.59 -14.71 -11.98
CA ALA A 199 -14.48 -14.93 -10.82
C ALA A 199 -13.72 -14.86 -9.49
N GLY A 200 -14.42 -14.87 -8.36
CA GLY A 200 -13.80 -15.00 -7.04
C GLY A 200 -13.07 -16.33 -6.83
N ILE A 201 -12.24 -16.41 -5.77
CA ILE A 201 -11.57 -17.65 -5.39
C ILE A 201 -12.56 -18.72 -4.90
N SER A 202 -12.21 -19.98 -5.07
CA SER A 202 -12.96 -21.10 -4.51
C SER A 202 -12.64 -21.28 -3.02
N PHE A 203 -13.65 -21.70 -2.27
CA PHE A 203 -13.53 -21.97 -0.83
C PHE A 203 -13.76 -23.45 -0.54
N THR A 204 -12.81 -24.06 0.18
CA THR A 204 -13.02 -25.37 0.79
C THR A 204 -13.74 -25.17 2.12
N ALA A 205 -14.95 -25.74 2.25
CA ALA A 205 -15.74 -25.64 3.47
C ALA A 205 -15.28 -26.66 4.51
N SER A 206 -15.09 -26.21 5.75
CA SER A 206 -14.75 -27.04 6.91
C SER A 206 -15.61 -26.64 8.11
N THR A 207 -15.92 -27.60 9.00
CA THR A 207 -16.73 -27.31 10.21
C THR A 207 -15.91 -26.57 11.26
N SER A 208 -14.61 -26.86 11.34
CA SER A 208 -13.66 -26.26 12.27
C SER A 208 -12.30 -26.19 11.63
N LEU A 209 -11.62 -25.05 11.78
CA LEU A 209 -10.31 -24.83 11.18
C LEU A 209 -9.26 -25.80 11.76
N ALA A 210 -8.84 -26.78 10.97
CA ALA A 210 -7.87 -27.80 11.36
C ALA A 210 -6.60 -27.75 10.49
N TYR A 211 -5.51 -28.37 10.96
CA TYR A 211 -4.25 -28.43 10.21
C TYR A 211 -4.40 -29.11 8.83
N GLU A 212 -5.27 -30.13 8.73
CA GLU A 212 -5.57 -30.81 7.47
C GLU A 212 -6.13 -29.86 6.39
N ASP A 213 -6.92 -28.86 6.78
CA ASP A 213 -7.48 -27.89 5.84
C ASP A 213 -6.38 -27.02 5.21
N PHE A 214 -5.33 -26.71 5.96
CA PHE A 214 -4.16 -26.00 5.44
C PHE A 214 -3.31 -26.86 4.51
N LEU A 215 -3.20 -28.17 4.77
CA LEU A 215 -2.54 -29.09 3.85
C LEU A 215 -3.30 -29.23 2.54
N LYS A 216 -4.65 -29.28 2.59
CA LYS A 216 -5.50 -29.25 1.40
C LYS A 216 -5.37 -27.95 0.63
N LEU A 217 -5.35 -26.82 1.34
CA LEU A 217 -5.13 -25.50 0.74
C LEU A 217 -3.75 -25.39 0.07
N TRP A 218 -2.71 -25.93 0.72
CA TRP A 218 -1.36 -26.00 0.15
C TRP A 218 -1.34 -26.88 -1.10
N GLY A 219 -1.99 -28.05 -1.06
CA GLY A 219 -2.09 -28.95 -2.20
C GLY A 219 -2.92 -28.39 -3.36
N SER A 220 -3.97 -27.62 -3.09
CA SER A 220 -4.83 -27.03 -4.13
C SER A 220 -4.16 -25.90 -4.89
N LEU A 221 -3.09 -25.31 -4.34
CA LEU A 221 -2.34 -24.25 -5.00
C LEU A 221 -1.35 -24.77 -6.05
N ALA A 222 -0.99 -26.06 -6.05
CA ALA A 222 -0.07 -26.61 -7.05
C ALA A 222 -0.54 -26.30 -8.48
N PRO A 223 0.31 -25.74 -9.36
CA PRO A 223 1.77 -25.62 -9.27
C PRO A 223 2.32 -24.36 -8.54
N PHE A 224 1.46 -23.50 -8.02
CA PHE A 224 1.82 -22.28 -7.28
C PHE A 224 2.21 -22.56 -5.82
N GLU A 225 2.92 -21.63 -5.19
CA GLU A 225 3.41 -21.77 -3.82
C GLU A 225 2.55 -21.01 -2.81
N LEU A 226 2.13 -21.67 -1.74
CA LEU A 226 1.47 -21.00 -0.60
C LEU A 226 2.51 -20.18 0.18
N ASN A 227 2.72 -18.93 -0.21
CA ASN A 227 3.66 -18.02 0.46
C ASN A 227 2.96 -16.95 1.31
N THR A 228 1.66 -16.73 1.14
CA THR A 228 0.93 -15.70 1.89
C THR A 228 -0.43 -16.21 2.34
N LEU A 229 -0.76 -15.93 3.60
CA LEU A 229 -2.06 -16.21 4.19
C LEU A 229 -2.68 -14.92 4.69
N ALA A 230 -3.83 -14.56 4.12
CA ALA A 230 -4.62 -13.41 4.53
C ALA A 230 -5.81 -13.88 5.38
N ALA A 231 -5.97 -13.27 6.56
CA ALA A 231 -7.05 -13.60 7.47
C ALA A 231 -7.55 -12.37 8.26
N GLY A 232 -8.84 -12.38 8.57
CA GLY A 232 -9.45 -11.47 9.54
C GLY A 232 -8.93 -11.70 10.96
N THR A 233 -9.31 -10.81 11.89
CA THR A 233 -8.87 -10.91 13.30
C THR A 233 -9.26 -12.24 13.93
N GLU A 234 -10.49 -12.71 13.71
CA GLU A 234 -10.99 -13.97 14.24
C GLU A 234 -10.28 -15.18 13.61
N GLY A 235 -10.08 -15.16 12.29
CA GLY A 235 -9.35 -16.20 11.57
C GLY A 235 -7.90 -16.31 12.03
N MET A 236 -7.25 -15.17 12.29
CA MET A 236 -5.89 -15.14 12.82
C MET A 236 -5.84 -15.75 14.23
N GLN A 237 -6.79 -15.42 15.11
CA GLN A 237 -6.86 -16.01 16.44
C GLN A 237 -7.07 -17.51 16.40
N LYS A 238 -8.01 -18.00 15.57
CA LYS A 238 -8.29 -19.43 15.40
C LYS A 238 -7.10 -20.17 14.78
N LEU A 239 -6.43 -19.58 13.79
CA LEU A 239 -5.20 -20.12 13.19
C LEU A 239 -4.09 -20.28 14.22
N LEU A 240 -3.84 -19.27 15.06
CA LEU A 240 -2.82 -19.34 16.12
C LEU A 240 -3.18 -20.31 17.25
N GLN A 241 -4.45 -20.72 17.34
CA GLN A 241 -4.91 -21.68 18.34
C GLN A 241 -4.72 -23.15 17.94
N ILE A 242 -4.39 -23.43 16.67
CA ILE A 242 -4.15 -24.79 16.17
C ILE A 242 -2.95 -25.41 16.90
N THR A 243 -3.12 -26.63 17.40
CA THR A 243 -2.15 -27.34 18.23
C THR A 243 -0.79 -27.50 17.57
N GLU A 244 -0.79 -27.77 16.27
CA GLU A 244 0.39 -27.96 15.43
C GLU A 244 1.17 -26.65 15.20
N PHE A 245 0.52 -25.48 15.37
CA PHE A 245 1.17 -24.16 15.29
C PHE A 245 1.56 -23.60 16.66
N LYS A 246 1.13 -24.24 17.75
CA LYS A 246 1.54 -23.94 19.13
C LYS A 246 2.85 -24.65 19.48
N ASP A 247 3.94 -24.32 18.79
CA ASP A 247 5.28 -24.78 19.15
C ASP A 247 5.89 -23.87 20.25
N ALA A 248 6.65 -24.45 21.17
CA ALA A 248 7.47 -23.71 22.14
C ALA A 248 8.45 -22.75 21.45
N GLN A 249 8.98 -23.11 20.28
CA GLN A 249 9.82 -22.23 19.45
C GLN A 249 9.02 -21.09 18.81
N ALA A 250 7.77 -21.33 18.41
CA ALA A 250 6.86 -20.28 17.96
C ALA A 250 6.54 -19.29 19.09
N GLY A 251 6.34 -19.79 20.31
CA GLY A 251 6.18 -18.97 21.51
C GLY A 251 7.42 -18.11 21.82
N LEU A 252 8.62 -18.69 21.72
CA LEU A 252 9.88 -17.98 21.95
C LEU A 252 10.12 -16.87 20.89
N ASN A 253 9.86 -17.17 19.61
CA ASN A 253 9.99 -16.19 18.53
C ASN A 253 8.97 -15.04 18.67
N PHE A 254 7.73 -15.34 19.04
CA PHE A 254 6.72 -14.32 19.28
C PHE A 254 7.08 -13.43 20.47
N GLN A 255 7.55 -14.01 21.59
CA GLN A 255 7.99 -13.24 22.76
C GLN A 255 9.25 -12.40 22.48
N GLY A 256 10.19 -12.93 21.69
CA GLY A 256 11.45 -12.25 21.37
C GLY A 256 11.35 -11.20 20.27
N THR A 257 10.52 -11.42 19.25
CA THR A 257 10.48 -10.57 18.04
C THR A 257 9.13 -9.88 17.79
N GLY A 258 8.06 -10.29 18.50
CA GLY A 258 6.70 -9.81 18.27
C GLY A 258 6.07 -10.28 16.95
N LYS A 259 6.78 -11.09 16.14
CA LYS A 259 6.28 -11.64 14.88
C LYS A 259 5.54 -12.95 15.12
N LEU A 260 4.41 -13.12 14.45
CA LEU A 260 3.63 -14.36 14.49
C LEU A 260 4.41 -15.51 13.84
N CYS A 261 4.16 -16.74 14.29
CA CYS A 261 4.68 -17.93 13.61
C CYS A 261 4.07 -18.02 12.21
N THR A 262 4.89 -18.33 11.21
CA THR A 262 4.47 -18.48 9.81
C THR A 262 4.08 -19.94 9.57
N PRO A 263 2.78 -20.29 9.60
CA PRO A 263 2.36 -21.66 9.30
C PRO A 263 2.79 -22.02 7.89
N LEU A 264 3.42 -23.20 7.72
CA LEU A 264 3.90 -23.69 6.42
C LEU A 264 4.84 -22.73 5.67
N GLY A 265 5.52 -21.81 6.38
CA GLY A 265 6.42 -20.83 5.76
C GLY A 265 5.72 -19.64 5.09
N ALA A 266 4.39 -19.52 5.21
CA ALA A 266 3.63 -18.43 4.61
C ALA A 266 3.60 -17.18 5.51
N THR A 267 3.76 -16.00 4.92
CA THR A 267 3.62 -14.71 5.60
C THR A 267 2.15 -14.44 5.97
N LEU A 268 1.90 -14.18 7.25
CA LEU A 268 0.56 -13.89 7.76
C LEU A 268 0.21 -12.41 7.61
N VAL A 269 -0.79 -12.12 6.80
CA VAL A 269 -1.30 -10.78 6.54
C VAL A 269 -2.63 -10.59 7.27
N HIS A 270 -2.59 -9.85 8.39
CA HIS A 270 -3.80 -9.51 9.14
C HIS A 270 -4.56 -8.36 8.49
N ILE A 271 -5.84 -8.61 8.14
CA ILE A 271 -6.75 -7.67 7.49
C ILE A 271 -8.04 -7.58 8.32
N PRO A 272 -8.18 -6.56 9.18
CA PRO A 272 -9.30 -6.48 10.13
C PRO A 272 -10.70 -6.47 9.50
N GLY A 273 -10.85 -5.97 8.26
CA GLY A 273 -12.15 -5.84 7.59
C GLY A 273 -12.56 -7.06 6.77
N MET A 274 -11.77 -8.13 6.78
CA MET A 274 -12.10 -9.37 6.08
C MET A 274 -13.29 -10.07 6.76
N GLU A 275 -14.17 -10.67 5.96
CA GLU A 275 -15.31 -11.44 6.44
C GLU A 275 -14.86 -12.56 7.40
N SER A 276 -15.63 -12.74 8.50
CA SER A 276 -15.36 -13.80 9.47
C SER A 276 -15.52 -15.19 8.84
N GLY A 277 -14.87 -16.19 9.44
CA GLY A 277 -14.98 -17.56 8.94
C GLY A 277 -14.21 -17.84 7.64
N LYS A 278 -13.39 -16.91 7.14
CA LYS A 278 -12.63 -17.10 5.89
C LYS A 278 -11.14 -16.87 6.10
N ILE A 279 -10.33 -17.69 5.44
CA ILE A 279 -8.87 -17.54 5.30
C ILE A 279 -8.54 -17.70 3.83
N VAL A 280 -7.68 -16.84 3.29
CA VAL A 280 -7.21 -16.90 1.91
C VAL A 280 -5.75 -17.27 1.90
N GLY A 281 -5.40 -18.35 1.19
CA GLY A 281 -4.04 -18.69 0.81
C GLY A 281 -3.78 -18.24 -0.61
N LEU A 282 -2.65 -17.59 -0.83
CA LEU A 282 -2.28 -17.09 -2.14
C LEU A 282 -0.77 -17.16 -2.37
N ASP A 283 -0.41 -17.24 -3.63
CA ASP A 283 0.95 -17.01 -4.11
C ASP A 283 1.11 -15.53 -4.48
N LYS A 284 1.82 -14.76 -3.66
CA LYS A 284 2.01 -13.33 -3.89
C LYS A 284 2.71 -13.02 -5.22
N THR A 285 3.45 -13.97 -5.80
CA THR A 285 4.16 -13.77 -7.07
C THR A 285 3.26 -13.91 -8.30
N ALA A 286 2.07 -14.47 -8.12
CA ALA A 286 1.17 -14.85 -9.23
C ALA A 286 -0.32 -14.52 -8.96
N ALA A 287 -0.71 -14.09 -7.76
CA ALA A 287 -2.12 -13.93 -7.42
C ALA A 287 -2.73 -12.61 -7.93
N LEU A 288 -2.08 -11.48 -7.65
CA LEU A 288 -2.65 -10.16 -7.88
C LEU A 288 -1.66 -9.20 -8.55
N GLU A 289 -2.19 -8.33 -9.39
CA GLU A 289 -1.55 -7.09 -9.85
C GLU A 289 -2.25 -5.91 -9.17
N MET A 290 -1.48 -4.94 -8.68
CA MET A 290 -1.99 -3.64 -8.23
C MET A 290 -1.78 -2.63 -9.34
N VAL A 291 -2.84 -1.92 -9.71
CA VAL A 291 -2.80 -0.85 -10.70
C VAL A 291 -3.01 0.46 -9.95
N GLN A 292 -2.03 1.35 -10.00
CA GLN A 292 -2.07 2.62 -9.29
C GLN A 292 -2.08 3.78 -10.28
N ALA A 293 -3.07 4.67 -10.15
CA ALA A 293 -3.16 5.89 -10.95
C ALA A 293 -2.60 7.07 -10.16
N GLY A 294 -1.41 7.53 -10.56
CA GLY A 294 -0.67 8.59 -9.87
C GLY A 294 -0.19 8.24 -8.46
N ASP A 295 0.47 9.20 -7.82
CA ASP A 295 0.87 9.10 -6.41
C ASP A 295 -0.27 9.56 -5.48
N ILE A 296 0.05 9.78 -4.20
CA ILE A 296 -0.88 10.37 -3.23
C ILE A 296 -1.18 11.81 -3.65
N VAL A 297 -2.43 12.07 -4.02
CA VAL A 297 -2.89 13.41 -4.38
C VAL A 297 -3.32 14.12 -3.11
N THR A 298 -2.68 15.26 -2.84
CA THR A 298 -3.03 16.15 -1.73
C THR A 298 -3.49 17.49 -2.30
N GLU A 299 -4.78 17.78 -2.15
CA GLU A 299 -5.39 19.05 -2.53
C GLU A 299 -5.57 19.89 -1.27
N TYR A 300 -4.98 21.08 -1.25
CA TYR A 300 -5.09 22.02 -0.14
C TYR A 300 -5.87 23.24 -0.59
N ASP A 301 -6.95 23.55 0.12
CA ASP A 301 -7.74 24.75 -0.07
C ASP A 301 -8.00 25.47 1.26
N ARG A 302 -7.99 26.80 1.21
CA ARG A 302 -8.33 27.67 2.33
C ARG A 302 -9.66 28.33 2.02
N LEU A 303 -10.70 27.85 2.67
CA LEU A 303 -12.04 28.44 2.59
C LEU A 303 -12.07 29.72 3.43
N ILE A 304 -11.91 30.86 2.76
CA ILE A 304 -11.86 32.19 3.36
C ILE A 304 -13.17 32.49 4.12
N ASP A 305 -14.32 32.18 3.54
CA ASP A 305 -15.63 32.51 4.11
C ASP A 305 -15.96 31.77 5.41
N ARG A 306 -15.35 30.59 5.62
CA ARG A 306 -15.61 29.74 6.79
C ARG A 306 -14.43 29.66 7.75
N GLN A 307 -13.32 30.34 7.44
CA GLN A 307 -12.04 30.21 8.15
C GLN A 307 -11.60 28.74 8.34
N LEU A 308 -11.94 27.89 7.38
CA LEU A 308 -11.61 26.47 7.39
C LEU A 308 -10.42 26.20 6.49
N GLU A 309 -9.56 25.30 6.95
CA GLU A 309 -8.59 24.64 6.09
C GLU A 309 -9.14 23.27 5.72
N GLN A 310 -9.20 23.03 4.40
CA GLN A 310 -9.57 21.74 3.86
C GLN A 310 -8.35 21.14 3.15
N THR A 311 -7.99 19.94 3.59
CA THR A 311 -6.97 19.15 2.91
C THR A 311 -7.57 17.82 2.51
N ALA A 312 -7.78 17.63 1.21
CA ALA A 312 -8.23 16.36 0.67
C ALA A 312 -7.02 15.52 0.31
N ILE A 313 -6.98 14.30 0.82
CA ILE A 313 -5.89 13.36 0.56
C ILE A 313 -6.49 12.12 -0.05
N SER A 314 -5.99 11.70 -1.20
CA SER A 314 -6.55 10.57 -1.93
C SER A 314 -5.50 9.76 -2.70
N VAL A 315 -5.82 8.48 -2.88
CA VAL A 315 -5.07 7.51 -3.66
C VAL A 315 -6.07 6.76 -4.53
N THR A 316 -5.72 6.54 -5.78
CA THR A 316 -6.55 5.80 -6.73
C THR A 316 -5.81 4.53 -7.12
N ALA A 317 -6.39 3.38 -6.76
CA ALA A 317 -5.81 2.08 -7.07
C ALA A 317 -6.90 1.05 -7.40
N GLY A 318 -6.54 0.06 -8.20
CA GLY A 318 -7.35 -1.12 -8.49
C GLY A 318 -6.49 -2.38 -8.38
N PHE A 319 -7.15 -3.53 -8.35
CA PHE A 319 -6.50 -4.83 -8.28
C PHE A 319 -7.07 -5.72 -9.38
N ALA A 320 -6.20 -6.51 -9.99
CA ALA A 320 -6.56 -7.50 -10.99
C ALA A 320 -5.99 -8.87 -10.59
N ARG A 321 -6.72 -9.94 -10.87
CA ARG A 321 -6.23 -11.31 -10.67
C ARG A 321 -5.39 -11.70 -11.86
N LEU A 322 -4.16 -12.17 -11.65
CA LEU A 322 -3.30 -12.64 -12.74
C LEU A 322 -3.69 -14.07 -13.14
N TYR A 323 -3.60 -15.01 -12.19
CA TYR A 323 -3.99 -16.41 -12.40
C TYR A 323 -5.14 -16.83 -11.46
N THR A 324 -6.08 -17.60 -11.98
CA THR A 324 -7.25 -18.09 -11.22
C THR A 324 -6.85 -19.11 -10.16
N GLY A 325 -5.86 -19.96 -10.45
CA GLY A 325 -5.36 -20.99 -9.55
C GLY A 325 -4.39 -20.51 -8.46
N ALA A 326 -3.86 -19.29 -8.55
CA ALA A 326 -2.84 -18.78 -7.63
C ALA A 326 -3.38 -18.32 -6.27
N ALA A 327 -4.70 -18.40 -6.05
CA ALA A 327 -5.33 -18.08 -4.77
C ALA A 327 -6.53 -18.98 -4.50
N HIS A 328 -6.61 -19.51 -3.28
CA HIS A 328 -7.65 -20.41 -2.81
C HIS A 328 -8.05 -20.04 -1.37
N GLY A 329 -9.27 -20.37 -0.99
CA GLY A 329 -9.82 -20.06 0.32
C GLY A 329 -10.16 -21.30 1.14
N VAL A 330 -10.14 -21.15 2.46
CA VAL A 330 -10.77 -22.07 3.41
C VAL A 330 -11.85 -21.29 4.13
N SER A 331 -13.08 -21.80 4.12
CA SER A 331 -14.20 -21.25 4.87
C SER A 331 -14.55 -22.19 6.02
N TYR A 332 -14.72 -21.65 7.22
CA TYR A 332 -15.08 -22.39 8.40
C TYR A 332 -16.23 -21.71 9.15
N THR A 333 -17.02 -22.49 9.88
CA THR A 333 -18.13 -21.95 10.67
C THR A 333 -17.55 -21.10 11.81
N ALA A 334 -17.88 -19.81 11.81
CA ALA A 334 -17.59 -18.93 12.94
C ALA A 334 -18.50 -19.34 14.12
N ALA A 335 -18.04 -20.31 14.91
CA ALA A 335 -18.54 -20.54 16.27
C ALA A 335 -18.23 -19.33 17.16
#